data_AF-A0A1H4LSS6-F1
#
_entry.id   AF-A0A1H4LSS6-F1
#
_cell.length_a   1.000
_cell.length_b   1.000
_cell.length_c   1.000
_cell.angle_alpha   90.00
_cell.angle_beta   90.00
_cell.angle_gamma   90.00
#
_symmetry.space_group_name_H-M   'P 1'
#
loop_
_entity.id
_entity.type
_entity.pdbx_description
1 polymer ?
#
loop_
_entity_poly.entity_id
_entity_poly.type
_entity_poly.pdbx_seq_one_letter_code
_entity_poly.pdbx_strand_id
1 'polypeptide(L)'
;MRQRIITWVREQKGFLVCVCAPLAVAVLVNAIVRPKLAGQLGGRRRAWSNTRGSDNWYEFPPETQRDHPLLTGFLSWHDSAVAMIALGSVVVLCLGWAALGRLTRRRARRRAGH
;
A
#
# COMPACT_ATOMS: atom_id res chain seq x y z
N MET A 1 0.86 35.57 6.70
CA MET A 1 -0.01 34.37 6.59
C MET A 1 0.53 33.33 5.59
N ARG A 2 0.90 33.73 4.35
CA ARG A 2 1.39 32.82 3.29
C ARG A 2 2.65 32.00 3.63
N GLN A 3 3.61 32.56 4.39
CA GLN A 3 4.83 31.84 4.78
C GLN A 3 4.61 30.71 5.79
N ARG A 4 3.63 30.84 6.70
CA ARG A 4 3.28 29.79 7.68
C ARG A 4 2.71 28.53 7.02
N ILE A 5 1.97 28.70 5.92
CA ILE A 5 1.37 27.58 5.17
C ILE A 5 2.45 26.79 4.44
N ILE A 6 3.44 27.46 3.84
CA ILE A 6 4.51 26.81 3.08
C ILE A 6 5.42 25.97 4.01
N THR A 7 5.75 26.48 5.19
CA THR A 7 6.54 25.72 6.18
C THR A 7 5.77 24.53 6.74
N TRP A 8 4.47 24.68 6.98
CA TRP A 8 3.60 23.60 7.48
C TRP A 8 3.45 22.47 6.44
N VAL A 9 3.23 22.82 5.17
CA VAL A 9 3.20 21.84 4.07
C VAL A 9 4.54 21.11 3.95
N ARG A 10 5.67 21.82 4.12
CA ARG A 10 7.02 21.24 4.00
C ARG A 10 7.34 20.25 5.12
N GLU A 11 6.88 20.49 6.35
CA GLU A 11 6.95 19.52 7.46
C GLU A 11 6.02 18.31 7.24
N GLN A 12 4.84 18.53 6.65
CA GLN A 12 3.87 17.46 6.37
C GLN A 12 4.28 16.53 5.21
N LYS A 13 5.23 16.94 4.35
CA LYS A 13 5.68 16.14 3.19
C LYS A 13 6.07 14.71 3.57
N GLY A 14 6.78 14.53 4.69
CA GLY A 14 7.19 13.19 5.14
C GLY A 14 6.00 12.30 5.48
N PHE A 15 5.03 12.84 6.22
CA PHE A 15 3.81 12.13 6.57
C PHE A 15 2.94 11.82 5.32
N LEU A 16 2.76 12.80 4.44
CA LEU A 16 2.03 12.62 3.20
C LEU A 16 2.64 11.53 2.32
N VAL A 17 3.97 11.46 2.22
CA VAL A 17 4.64 10.38 1.47
C VAL A 17 4.39 9.01 2.12
N CYS A 18 4.47 8.90 3.45
CA CYS A 18 4.19 7.65 4.17
C CYS A 18 2.76 7.13 3.95
N VAL A 19 1.79 8.02 3.72
CA VAL A 19 0.39 7.66 3.48
C VAL A 19 0.11 7.46 1.99
N CYS A 20 0.44 8.44 1.16
CA CYS A 20 0.08 8.45 -0.25
C CYS A 20 0.88 7.43 -1.07
N ALA A 21 2.15 7.21 -0.78
CA ALA A 21 2.98 6.29 -1.56
C ALA A 21 2.45 4.84 -1.53
N PRO A 22 2.25 4.19 -0.38
CA PRO A 22 1.72 2.82 -0.35
C PRO A 22 0.30 2.71 -0.90
N LEU A 23 -0.55 3.72 -0.68
CA LEU A 23 -1.90 3.75 -1.26
C LEU A 23 -1.86 3.85 -2.78
N ALA A 24 -1.04 4.74 -3.34
CA ALA A 24 -0.86 4.88 -4.78
C ALA A 24 -0.34 3.57 -5.40
N VAL A 25 0.65 2.94 -4.76
CA VAL A 25 1.16 1.63 -5.21
C VAL A 25 0.06 0.57 -5.19
N ALA A 26 -0.72 0.48 -4.11
CA ALA A 26 -1.81 -0.49 -4.02
C ALA A 26 -2.88 -0.28 -5.10
N VAL A 27 -3.25 0.98 -5.38
CA VAL A 27 -4.18 1.33 -6.46
C VAL A 27 -3.61 0.94 -7.82
N LEU A 28 -2.35 1.28 -8.11
CA LEU A 28 -1.71 0.91 -9.38
C LEU A 28 -1.63 -0.62 -9.55
N VAL A 29 -1.31 -1.33 -8.48
CA VAL A 29 -1.25 -2.79 -8.49
C VAL A 29 -2.63 -3.38 -8.78
N ASN A 30 -3.69 -2.94 -8.07
CA ASN A 30 -5.04 -3.47 -8.26
C ASN A 30 -5.69 -3.07 -9.58
N ALA A 31 -5.50 -1.82 -10.03
CA ALA A 31 -6.17 -1.29 -11.21
C ALA A 31 -5.47 -1.63 -12.53
N ILE A 32 -4.14 -1.80 -12.52
CA ILE A 32 -3.35 -1.94 -13.74
C ILE A 32 -2.59 -3.26 -13.77
N VAL A 33 -1.77 -3.53 -12.75
CA VAL A 33 -0.86 -4.68 -12.77
C VAL A 33 -1.64 -5.99 -12.71
N ARG A 34 -2.59 -6.10 -11.77
CA ARG A 34 -3.43 -7.29 -11.57
C ARG A 34 -4.21 -7.67 -12.83
N PRO A 35 -5.03 -6.78 -13.43
CA PRO A 35 -5.81 -7.13 -14.61
C PRO A 35 -4.93 -7.50 -15.80
N LYS A 36 -3.80 -6.80 -15.99
CA LYS A 36 -2.88 -7.08 -17.10
C LYS A 36 -2.22 -8.45 -16.96
N LEU A 37 -1.69 -8.78 -15.78
CA LEU A 37 -1.08 -10.08 -15.53
C LEU A 37 -2.11 -11.21 -15.58
N ALA A 38 -3.30 -11.00 -15.03
CA ALA A 38 -4.36 -12.00 -15.09
C ALA A 38 -4.80 -12.26 -16.54
N GLY A 39 -4.93 -11.23 -17.37
CA GLY A 39 -5.24 -11.37 -18.79
C GLY A 39 -4.17 -12.15 -19.57
N GLN A 40 -2.89 -11.92 -19.27
CA GLN A 40 -1.77 -12.65 -19.89
C GLN A 40 -1.74 -14.14 -19.50
N LEU A 41 -2.20 -14.47 -18.31
CA LEU A 41 -2.24 -15.84 -17.79
C LEU A 41 -3.58 -16.56 -18.03
N GLY A 42 -4.50 -15.96 -18.78
CA GLY A 42 -5.82 -16.54 -19.04
C GLY A 42 -6.73 -16.62 -17.80
N GLY A 43 -6.49 -15.76 -16.80
CA GLY A 43 -7.27 -15.70 -15.58
C GLY A 43 -8.69 -15.19 -15.82
N ARG A 44 -9.68 -15.81 -15.18
CA ARG A 44 -11.07 -15.37 -15.19
C ARG A 44 -11.33 -14.49 -13.99
N ARG A 45 -11.80 -13.26 -14.23
CA ARG A 45 -12.21 -12.35 -13.15
C ARG A 45 -13.49 -12.87 -12.50
N ARG A 46 -13.47 -12.97 -11.18
CA ARG A 46 -14.64 -13.13 -10.33
C ARG A 46 -14.87 -11.85 -9.56
N ALA A 47 -16.14 -11.49 -9.42
CA ALA A 47 -16.58 -10.35 -8.66
C ALA A 47 -17.69 -10.81 -7.73
N TRP A 48 -17.56 -10.48 -6.46
CA TRP A 48 -18.63 -10.53 -5.49
C TRP A 48 -19.09 -9.10 -5.24
N SER A 49 -20.39 -8.86 -5.26
CA SER A 49 -20.97 -7.59 -4.84
C SER A 49 -22.12 -7.82 -3.87
N ASN A 50 -22.15 -7.07 -2.78
CA ASN A 50 -23.27 -7.03 -1.84
C ASN A 50 -23.54 -5.56 -1.46
N THR A 51 -24.64 -5.28 -0.76
CA THR A 51 -25.00 -3.93 -0.28
C THR A 51 -23.93 -3.28 0.59
N ARG A 52 -23.00 -4.06 1.13
CA ARG A 52 -21.88 -3.60 1.98
C ARG A 52 -20.55 -3.41 1.24
N GLY A 53 -20.45 -3.76 -0.04
CA GLY A 53 -19.23 -3.58 -0.83
C GLY A 53 -19.05 -4.59 -1.97
N SER A 54 -18.04 -4.33 -2.79
CA SER A 54 -17.61 -5.22 -3.88
C SER A 54 -16.19 -5.72 -3.65
N ASP A 55 -15.93 -6.96 -4.02
CA ASP A 55 -14.62 -7.57 -3.96
C ASP A 55 -14.35 -8.36 -5.24
N ASN A 56 -13.13 -8.30 -5.78
CA ASN A 56 -12.76 -9.03 -6.98
C ASN A 56 -11.52 -9.90 -6.73
N TRP A 57 -11.46 -11.02 -7.43
CA TRP A 57 -10.30 -11.91 -7.48
C TRP A 57 -10.24 -12.59 -8.85
N TYR A 58 -9.12 -13.26 -9.15
CA TYR A 58 -8.95 -13.99 -10.39
C TYR A 58 -8.83 -15.49 -10.12
N GLU A 59 -9.50 -16.30 -10.94
CA GLU A 59 -9.38 -17.75 -10.94
C GLU A 59 -8.58 -18.20 -12.17
N PHE A 60 -7.67 -19.15 -11.96
CA PHE A 60 -6.78 -19.65 -13.01
C PHE A 60 -6.98 -21.15 -13.25
N PRO A 61 -6.79 -21.64 -14.49
CA PRO A 61 -6.79 -23.07 -14.77
C PRO A 61 -5.72 -23.83 -13.96
N PRO A 62 -5.92 -25.13 -13.67
CA PRO A 62 -4.95 -25.93 -12.91
C PRO A 62 -3.57 -25.99 -13.56
N GLU A 63 -3.52 -26.02 -14.90
CA GLU A 63 -2.28 -26.00 -15.70
C GLU A 63 -1.46 -24.74 -15.38
N THR A 64 -2.08 -23.56 -15.50
CA THR A 64 -1.44 -22.26 -15.23
C THR A 64 -1.00 -22.10 -13.77
N GLN A 65 -1.75 -22.67 -12.82
CA GLN A 65 -1.36 -22.65 -11.41
C GLN A 65 -0.11 -23.49 -11.12
N ARG A 66 0.12 -24.56 -11.88
CA ARG A 66 1.33 -25.39 -11.78
C ARG A 66 2.55 -24.67 -12.37
N ASP A 67 2.36 -23.98 -13.48
CA ASP A 67 3.44 -23.26 -14.17
C ASP A 67 3.87 -21.99 -13.42
N HIS A 68 2.91 -21.30 -12.79
CA HIS A 68 3.13 -20.00 -12.15
C HIS A 68 2.52 -19.89 -10.74
N PRO A 69 2.86 -20.78 -9.79
CA PRO A 69 2.15 -20.91 -8.51
C PRO A 69 2.16 -19.63 -7.66
N LEU A 70 3.29 -18.90 -7.66
CA LEU A 70 3.41 -17.64 -6.92
C LEU A 70 2.58 -16.52 -7.54
N LEU A 71 2.59 -16.40 -8.87
CA LEU A 71 1.84 -15.35 -9.58
C LEU A 71 0.34 -15.61 -9.48
N THR A 72 -0.10 -16.84 -9.75
CA THR A 72 -1.52 -17.21 -9.63
C THR A 72 -1.99 -17.09 -8.19
N GLY A 73 -1.18 -17.47 -7.20
CA GLY A 73 -1.50 -17.28 -5.78
C GLY A 73 -1.77 -15.82 -5.42
N PHE A 74 -0.90 -14.91 -5.85
CA PHE A 74 -1.08 -13.47 -5.65
C PHE A 74 -2.31 -12.91 -6.39
N LEU A 75 -2.53 -13.34 -7.63
CA LEU A 75 -3.67 -12.88 -8.45
C LEU A 75 -5.01 -13.45 -7.96
N SER A 76 -4.99 -14.58 -7.27
CA SER A 76 -6.16 -15.18 -6.61
C SER A 76 -6.56 -14.48 -5.31
N TRP A 77 -5.75 -13.55 -4.79
CA TRP A 77 -6.15 -12.77 -3.62
C TRP A 77 -7.37 -11.88 -3.90
N HIS A 78 -8.03 -11.50 -2.83
CA HIS A 78 -9.10 -10.52 -2.89
C HIS A 78 -8.53 -9.10 -2.98
N ASP A 79 -9.20 -8.21 -3.72
CA ASP A 79 -8.83 -6.79 -3.77
C ASP A 79 -8.83 -6.18 -2.36
N SER A 80 -9.75 -6.64 -1.50
CA SER A 80 -9.83 -6.27 -0.09
C SER A 80 -8.57 -6.65 0.71
N ALA A 81 -7.96 -7.80 0.43
CA ALA A 81 -6.72 -8.23 1.07
C ALA A 81 -5.55 -7.31 0.70
N VAL A 82 -5.45 -6.92 -0.57
CA VAL A 82 -4.42 -5.98 -1.03
C VAL A 82 -4.60 -4.62 -0.36
N ALA A 83 -5.84 -4.14 -0.23
CA ALA A 83 -6.16 -2.90 0.47
C ALA A 83 -5.77 -2.96 1.96
N MET A 84 -6.02 -4.07 2.64
CA MET A 84 -5.62 -4.27 4.04
C MET A 84 -4.10 -4.27 4.23
N ILE A 85 -3.36 -4.91 3.31
CA ILE A 85 -1.88 -4.88 3.33
C ILE A 85 -1.37 -3.45 3.13
N ALA A 86 -1.97 -2.71 2.19
CA ALA A 86 -1.62 -1.30 1.97
C ALA A 86 -1.86 -0.47 3.23
N LEU A 87 -3.02 -0.62 3.88
CA LEU A 87 -3.33 0.06 5.13
C LEU A 87 -2.34 -0.30 6.25
N GLY A 88 -2.02 -1.59 6.40
CA GLY A 88 -1.01 -2.06 7.35
C GLY A 88 0.36 -1.43 7.09
N SER A 89 0.76 -1.32 5.83
CA SER A 89 2.03 -0.68 5.46
C SER A 89 2.05 0.81 5.80
N VAL A 90 0.93 1.54 5.61
CA VAL A 90 0.80 2.95 6.05
C VAL A 90 1.01 3.06 7.55
N VAL A 91 0.36 2.19 8.35
CA VAL A 91 0.50 2.20 9.81
C VAL A 91 1.95 1.99 10.22
N VAL A 92 2.63 0.99 9.64
CA VAL A 92 4.04 0.69 9.94
C VAL A 92 4.94 1.88 9.57
N LEU A 93 4.75 2.48 8.39
CA LEU A 93 5.54 3.63 7.95
C LEU A 93 5.33 4.85 8.85
N CYS A 94 4.08 5.14 9.23
CA CYS A 94 3.76 6.23 10.15
C CYS A 94 4.38 6.02 11.55
N LEU A 95 4.32 4.80 12.09
CA LEU A 95 4.95 4.46 13.37
C LEU A 95 6.47 4.59 13.29
N GLY A 96 7.09 4.10 12.21
CA GLY A 96 8.53 4.25 11.97
C GLY A 96 8.96 5.71 11.89
N TRP A 97 8.22 6.53 11.15
CA TRP A 97 8.47 7.96 11.05
C TRP A 97 8.36 8.67 12.41
N ALA A 98 7.32 8.36 13.19
CA ALA A 98 7.14 8.90 14.53
C ALA A 98 8.26 8.48 15.50
N ALA A 99 8.67 7.21 15.46
CA ALA A 99 9.75 6.67 16.29
C ALA A 99 11.10 7.33 15.97
N LEU A 100 11.43 7.48 14.69
CA LEU A 100 12.64 8.17 14.23
C LEU A 100 12.65 9.64 14.66
N GLY A 101 11.51 10.33 14.52
CA GLY A 101 11.36 11.71 15.00
C GLY A 101 11.56 11.87 16.52
N ARG A 102 11.11 10.89 17.31
CA ARG A 102 11.36 10.88 18.76
C ARG A 102 12.84 10.64 19.10
N LEU A 103 13.49 9.72 18.38
CA LEU A 103 14.90 9.37 18.60
C LEU A 103 15.85 10.52 18.24
N THR A 104 15.62 11.20 17.13
CA THR A 104 16.45 12.35 16.71
C THR A 104 16.33 13.51 17.69
N ARG A 105 15.11 13.81 18.17
CA ARG A 105 14.87 14.83 19.21
C ARG A 105 15.56 14.49 20.54
N ARG A 106 15.53 13.22 20.95
CA ARG A 106 16.25 12.77 22.16
C ARG A 106 17.77 12.91 22.03
N ARG A 107 18.34 12.56 20.86
CA ARG A 107 19.78 12.72 20.58
C ARG A 107 20.20 14.19 20.56
N ALA A 108 19.39 15.07 19.97
CA ALA A 108 19.66 16.51 19.97
C ALA A 108 19.69 17.11 21.39
N ARG A 109 18.75 16.72 22.26
CA ARG A 109 18.73 17.17 23.67
C ARG A 109 19.95 16.70 24.47
N ARG A 110 20.45 15.49 24.22
CA ARG A 110 21.68 14.98 24.87
C ARG A 110 22.94 15.73 24.43
N ARG A 111 22.98 16.25 23.21
CA ARG A 111 24.13 17.03 22.70
C ARG A 111 24.12 18.50 23.15
N ALA A 112 22.97 19.04 23.52
CA ALA A 112 22.83 20.43 23.97
C ALA A 112 22.97 20.61 25.49
N GLY A 113 23.09 19.52 26.25
CA GLY A 113 23.34 19.53 27.70
C GLY A 113 24.79 19.23 28.09
N HIS A 114 25.69 19.24 27.11
CA HIS A 114 27.15 19.18 27.24
C HIS A 114 27.72 20.48 26.69
#